data_AF-A0A967T4W0-F1
#
_entry.id   AF-A0A967T4W0-F1
#
_cell.length_a   1.000
_cell.length_b   1.000
_cell.length_c   1.000
_cell.angle_alpha   90.00
_cell.angle_beta   90.00
_cell.angle_gamma   90.00
#
_symmetry.space_group_name_H-M   'P 1'
#
loop_
_entity.id
_entity.type
_entity.pdbx_description
1 polymer ?
#
loop_
_entity_poly.entity_id
_entity_poly.type
_entity_poly.pdbx_seq_one_letter_code
_entity_poly.pdbx_strand_id
1 'polypeptide(L)'
;MPELTITHIALLAAAAVVGVVLGWVVRGNRTVSEKEAINAGWQEQLEAQRNEHQRLMEQNKSLMEQNSQYQASNTDAKMRASELSDALKEAFGRRDELQRQIKEIRGDLNSAVRERDELRNTMDASAENENERGAAIKERDDKIFKLSRELENWQDRLPPLIERYKQRNEEAERLEQDLAEAQERIAALEDMVGSDETRVEPVDPEALGDDLDASNEPMDQDAGEAAAADSADQPDEFSSIDEVEEQEELEEELGAAAGGNVDHNSRDNLKLIKGVGPAIEKTLNELGIFRFSQIAEMSEYDIDRVANRLKGFRSRIHREDWMGQARELLLEKASG
;
A
#
# COMPACT_ATOMS: atom_id res chain seq x y z
N MET A 1 -113.15 -63.77 80.03
CA MET A 1 -112.73 -63.19 78.74
C MET A 1 -113.20 -61.74 78.76
N PRO A 2 -112.34 -60.73 78.62
CA PRO A 2 -112.81 -59.35 78.67
C PRO A 2 -113.71 -59.08 77.44
N GLU A 3 -114.97 -58.68 77.68
CA GLU A 3 -115.91 -58.35 76.62
C GLU A 3 -115.54 -57.00 76.00
N LEU A 4 -115.23 -57.02 74.70
CA LEU A 4 -115.01 -55.82 73.91
C LEU A 4 -116.32 -55.03 73.80
N THR A 5 -116.47 -53.99 74.62
CA THR A 5 -117.61 -53.07 74.52
C THR A 5 -117.51 -52.24 73.24
N ILE A 6 -118.66 -51.84 72.69
CA ILE A 6 -118.80 -51.03 71.45
C ILE A 6 -117.89 -49.78 71.46
N THR A 7 -117.65 -49.21 72.63
CA THR A 7 -116.75 -48.06 72.84
C THR A 7 -115.29 -48.34 72.48
N HIS A 8 -114.77 -49.54 72.76
CA HIS A 8 -113.40 -49.92 72.41
C HIS A 8 -113.24 -50.08 70.88
N ILE A 9 -114.25 -50.66 70.21
CA ILE A 9 -114.26 -50.80 68.74
C ILE A 9 -114.33 -49.41 68.08
N ALA A 10 -115.15 -48.50 68.59
CA ALA A 10 -115.24 -47.12 68.09
C ALA A 10 -113.93 -46.34 68.27
N LEU A 11 -113.24 -46.49 69.41
CA LEU A 11 -111.93 -45.87 69.64
C LEU A 11 -110.86 -46.40 68.69
N LEU A 12 -110.81 -47.71 68.46
CA LEU A 12 -109.88 -48.32 67.51
C LEU A 12 -110.16 -47.87 66.07
N ALA A 13 -111.43 -47.76 65.68
CA ALA A 13 -111.81 -47.23 64.36
C ALA A 13 -111.42 -45.76 64.20
N ALA A 14 -111.65 -44.93 65.23
CA ALA A 14 -111.23 -43.53 65.22
C ALA A 14 -109.70 -43.39 65.13
N ALA A 15 -108.94 -44.20 65.88
CA ALA A 15 -107.49 -44.23 65.82
C ALA A 15 -106.97 -44.66 64.44
N ALA A 16 -107.62 -45.63 63.79
CA ALA A 16 -107.29 -46.04 62.42
C ALA A 16 -107.52 -44.91 61.40
N VAL A 17 -108.65 -44.20 61.50
CA VAL A 17 -108.94 -43.04 60.63
C VAL A 17 -107.92 -41.92 60.84
N VAL A 18 -107.60 -41.60 62.10
CA VAL A 18 -106.56 -40.60 62.43
C VAL A 18 -105.19 -41.02 61.89
N GLY A 19 -104.83 -42.31 62.02
CA GLY A 19 -103.59 -42.85 61.46
C GLY A 19 -103.52 -42.74 59.94
N VAL A 20 -104.62 -42.99 59.22
CA VAL A 20 -104.70 -42.82 57.77
C VAL A 20 -104.57 -41.36 57.36
N VAL A 21 -105.25 -40.44 58.05
CA VAL A 21 -105.17 -38.99 57.76
C VAL A 21 -103.76 -38.45 58.05
N LEU A 22 -103.16 -38.82 59.18
CA LEU A 22 -101.77 -38.46 59.50
C LEU A 22 -100.79 -39.04 58.48
N GLY A 23 -100.97 -40.30 58.09
CA GLY A 23 -100.17 -40.93 57.03
C GLY A 23 -100.32 -40.22 55.68
N TRP A 24 -101.52 -39.79 55.32
CA TRP A 24 -101.79 -39.03 54.11
C TRP A 24 -101.14 -37.63 54.13
N VAL A 25 -101.22 -36.91 55.25
CA VAL A 25 -100.57 -35.60 55.41
C VAL A 25 -99.04 -35.72 55.38
N VAL A 26 -98.46 -36.70 56.10
CA VAL A 26 -97.02 -36.94 56.10
C VAL A 26 -96.53 -37.34 54.70
N ARG A 27 -97.28 -38.20 54.00
CA ARG A 27 -96.96 -38.58 52.62
C ARG A 27 -97.07 -37.39 51.66
N GLY A 28 -98.11 -36.56 51.80
CA GLY A 28 -98.27 -35.32 51.04
C GLY A 28 -97.08 -34.38 51.22
N ASN A 29 -96.75 -34.06 52.48
CA ASN A 29 -95.59 -33.22 52.80
C ASN A 29 -94.28 -33.80 52.28
N ARG A 30 -94.08 -35.12 52.38
CA ARG A 30 -92.89 -35.77 51.82
C ARG A 30 -92.80 -35.61 50.31
N THR A 31 -93.88 -35.83 49.57
CA THR A 31 -93.88 -35.63 48.11
C THR A 31 -93.66 -34.17 47.70
N VAL A 32 -94.14 -33.21 48.50
CA VAL A 32 -93.87 -31.78 48.28
C VAL A 32 -92.38 -31.50 48.52
N SER A 33 -91.81 -31.97 49.63
CA SER A 33 -90.38 -31.80 49.92
C SER A 33 -89.47 -32.47 48.87
N GLU A 34 -89.86 -33.63 48.34
CA GLU A 34 -89.12 -34.32 47.28
C GLU A 34 -89.20 -33.54 45.97
N LYS A 35 -90.36 -32.98 45.62
CA LYS A 35 -90.51 -32.10 44.44
C LYS A 35 -89.73 -30.80 44.58
N GLU A 36 -89.74 -30.19 45.76
CA GLU A 36 -88.97 -29.00 46.05
C GLU A 36 -87.47 -29.28 45.94
N ALA A 37 -86.99 -30.39 46.51
CA ALA A 37 -85.60 -30.81 46.39
C ALA A 37 -85.19 -31.10 44.93
N ILE A 38 -86.04 -31.78 44.17
CA ILE A 38 -85.81 -32.03 42.74
C ILE A 38 -85.76 -30.71 41.97
N ASN A 39 -86.73 -29.82 42.18
CA ASN A 39 -86.80 -28.52 41.50
C ASN A 39 -85.60 -27.63 41.87
N ALA A 40 -85.17 -27.64 43.14
CA ALA A 40 -83.96 -26.95 43.58
C ALA A 40 -82.71 -27.52 42.89
N GLY A 41 -82.59 -28.84 42.78
CA GLY A 41 -81.49 -29.48 42.05
C GLY A 41 -81.48 -29.12 40.56
N TRP A 42 -82.64 -29.06 39.90
CA TRP A 42 -82.75 -28.58 38.52
C TRP A 42 -82.36 -27.11 38.38
N GLN A 43 -82.73 -26.25 39.33
CA GLN A 43 -82.35 -24.85 39.33
C GLN A 43 -80.84 -24.68 39.51
N GLU A 44 -80.24 -25.39 40.46
CA GLU A 44 -78.79 -25.40 40.68
C GLU A 44 -78.05 -25.87 39.42
N GLN A 45 -78.53 -26.93 38.76
CA GLN A 45 -77.93 -27.41 37.52
C GLN A 45 -78.08 -26.39 36.38
N LEU A 46 -79.23 -25.73 36.24
CA LEU A 46 -79.45 -24.68 35.25
C LEU A 46 -78.55 -23.47 35.50
N GLU A 47 -78.37 -23.07 36.76
CA GLU A 47 -77.46 -21.99 37.14
C GLU A 47 -76.01 -22.37 36.88
N ALA A 48 -75.58 -23.59 37.23
CA ALA A 48 -74.25 -24.10 36.93
C ALA A 48 -73.98 -24.07 35.42
N GLN A 49 -74.92 -24.54 34.60
CA GLN A 49 -74.82 -24.50 33.14
C GLN A 49 -74.77 -23.06 32.59
N ARG A 50 -75.58 -22.14 33.14
CA ARG A 50 -75.53 -20.71 32.75
C ARG A 50 -74.19 -20.07 33.09
N ASN A 51 -73.65 -20.35 34.28
CA ASN A 51 -72.36 -19.84 34.73
C ASN A 51 -71.23 -20.39 33.85
N GLU A 52 -71.28 -21.67 33.49
CA GLU A 52 -70.32 -22.29 32.60
C GLU A 52 -70.39 -21.68 31.18
N HIS A 53 -71.60 -21.49 30.64
CA HIS A 53 -71.78 -20.80 29.37
C HIS A 53 -71.25 -19.37 29.41
N GLN A 54 -71.53 -18.61 30.48
CA GLN A 54 -70.98 -17.26 30.66
C GLN A 54 -69.45 -17.26 30.68
N ARG A 55 -68.84 -18.18 31.42
CA ARG A 55 -67.39 -18.36 31.45
C ARG A 55 -66.82 -18.66 30.07
N LEU A 56 -67.45 -19.56 29.31
CA LEU A 56 -67.02 -19.90 27.94
C LEU A 56 -67.17 -18.72 26.99
N MET A 57 -68.22 -17.91 27.14
CA MET A 57 -68.41 -16.69 26.34
C MET A 57 -67.34 -15.64 26.65
N GLU A 58 -67.00 -15.47 27.92
CA GLU A 58 -65.95 -14.54 28.34
C GLU A 58 -64.56 -15.01 27.88
N GLN A 59 -64.29 -16.31 27.96
CA GLN A 59 -63.07 -16.92 27.39
C GLN A 59 -63.00 -16.72 25.87
N ASN A 60 -64.09 -16.97 25.13
CA ASN A 60 -64.11 -16.73 23.68
C ASN A 60 -63.90 -15.25 23.34
N LYS A 61 -64.50 -14.34 24.11
CA LYS A 61 -64.30 -12.90 23.93
C LYS A 61 -62.82 -12.53 24.15
N SER A 62 -62.21 -13.02 25.22
CA SER A 62 -60.79 -12.80 25.51
C SER A 62 -59.89 -13.38 24.41
N LEU A 63 -60.16 -14.58 23.92
CA LEU A 63 -59.42 -15.20 22.81
C LEU A 63 -59.57 -14.40 21.52
N MET A 64 -60.76 -13.88 21.23
CA MET A 64 -61.01 -13.04 20.06
C MET A 64 -60.22 -11.73 20.16
N GLU A 65 -60.17 -11.12 21.34
CA GLU A 65 -59.38 -9.92 21.60
C GLU A 65 -57.88 -10.20 21.47
N GLN A 66 -57.38 -11.30 22.01
CA GLN A 66 -56.00 -11.74 21.83
C GLN A 66 -55.66 -11.96 20.35
N ASN A 67 -56.51 -12.64 19.59
CA ASN A 67 -56.28 -12.89 18.16
C ASN A 67 -56.25 -11.57 17.36
N SER A 68 -57.15 -10.64 17.68
CA SER A 68 -57.14 -9.28 17.11
C SER A 68 -55.82 -8.54 17.42
N GLN A 69 -55.36 -8.59 18.69
CA GLN A 69 -54.09 -7.99 19.10
C GLN A 69 -52.89 -8.63 18.37
N TYR A 70 -52.87 -9.96 18.25
CA TYR A 70 -51.83 -10.67 17.50
C TYR A 70 -51.83 -10.29 16.02
N GLN A 71 -53.01 -10.17 15.39
CA GLN A 71 -53.12 -9.72 14.02
C GLN A 71 -52.58 -8.30 13.84
N ALA A 72 -52.94 -7.37 14.73
CA ALA A 72 -52.44 -6.00 14.71
C ALA A 72 -50.91 -5.94 14.89
N SER A 73 -50.37 -6.68 15.87
CA SER A 73 -48.92 -6.78 16.11
C SER A 73 -48.19 -7.36 14.90
N ASN A 74 -48.75 -8.39 14.26
CA ASN A 74 -48.17 -8.99 13.06
C ASN A 74 -48.19 -8.02 11.86
N THR A 75 -49.26 -7.24 11.68
CA THR A 75 -49.30 -6.21 10.64
C THR A 75 -48.27 -5.12 10.88
N ASP A 76 -48.12 -4.67 12.13
CA ASP A 76 -47.15 -3.67 12.54
C ASP A 76 -45.70 -4.17 12.36
N ALA A 77 -45.43 -5.43 12.73
CA ALA A 77 -44.14 -6.08 12.49
C ALA A 77 -43.81 -6.19 10.99
N LYS A 78 -44.79 -6.50 10.14
CA LYS A 78 -44.61 -6.52 8.67
C LYS A 78 -44.31 -5.14 8.10
N MET A 79 -44.99 -4.10 8.58
CA MET A 79 -44.72 -2.72 8.18
C MET A 79 -43.28 -2.32 8.56
N ARG A 80 -42.87 -2.56 9.81
CA ARG A 80 -41.48 -2.31 10.25
C ARG A 80 -40.45 -3.09 9.43
N ALA A 81 -40.72 -4.34 9.09
CA ALA A 81 -39.83 -5.13 8.26
C ALA A 81 -39.68 -4.54 6.85
N SER A 82 -40.79 -4.05 6.26
CA SER A 82 -40.75 -3.34 4.97
C SER A 82 -39.95 -2.04 5.06
N GLU A 83 -40.19 -1.24 6.09
CA GLU A 83 -39.46 0.02 6.32
C GLU A 83 -37.95 -0.21 6.48
N LEU A 84 -37.56 -1.25 7.24
CA LEU A 84 -36.15 -1.62 7.40
C LEU A 84 -35.54 -2.12 6.10
N SER A 85 -36.29 -2.86 5.27
CA SER A 85 -35.85 -3.29 3.94
C SER A 85 -35.61 -2.09 3.01
N ASP A 86 -36.50 -1.10 3.02
CA ASP A 86 -36.35 0.11 2.21
C ASP A 86 -35.17 0.96 2.69
N ALA A 87 -35.00 1.11 4.01
CA ALA A 87 -33.85 1.78 4.60
C ALA A 87 -32.53 1.07 4.24
N LEU A 88 -32.51 -0.27 4.26
CA LEU A 88 -31.35 -1.06 3.87
C LEU A 88 -31.01 -0.87 2.38
N LYS A 89 -32.02 -0.84 1.51
CA LYS A 89 -31.85 -0.56 0.08
C LYS A 89 -31.28 0.84 -0.16
N GLU A 90 -31.75 1.83 0.57
CA GLU A 90 -31.22 3.19 0.50
C GLU A 90 -29.77 3.27 1.00
N ALA A 91 -29.45 2.57 2.09
CA ALA A 91 -28.08 2.48 2.60
C ALA A 91 -27.12 1.83 1.60
N PHE A 92 -27.54 0.76 0.91
CA PHE A 92 -26.75 0.18 -0.18
C PHE A 92 -26.56 1.16 -1.34
N GLY A 93 -27.59 1.92 -1.72
CA GLY A 93 -27.48 2.98 -2.72
C GLY A 93 -26.43 4.04 -2.33
N ARG A 94 -26.46 4.51 -1.07
CA ARG A 94 -25.45 5.46 -0.55
C ARG A 94 -24.04 4.88 -0.56
N ARG A 95 -23.87 3.61 -0.20
CA ARG A 95 -22.58 2.91 -0.24
C ARG A 95 -22.02 2.88 -1.66
N ASP A 96 -22.84 2.49 -2.63
CA ASP A 96 -22.41 2.35 -4.02
C ASP A 96 -22.01 3.72 -4.63
N GLU A 97 -22.72 4.79 -4.25
CA GLU A 97 -22.36 6.16 -4.60
C GLU A 97 -21.01 6.57 -4.00
N LEU A 98 -20.78 6.31 -2.70
CA LEU A 98 -19.49 6.56 -2.07
C LEU A 98 -18.36 5.76 -2.72
N GLN A 99 -18.60 4.51 -3.11
CA GLN A 99 -17.61 3.72 -3.85
C GLN A 99 -17.26 4.34 -5.21
N ARG A 100 -18.25 4.92 -5.90
CA ARG A 100 -18.02 5.64 -7.15
C ARG A 100 -17.17 6.89 -6.93
N GLN A 101 -17.49 7.68 -5.92
CA GLN A 101 -16.71 8.87 -5.53
C GLN A 101 -15.27 8.52 -5.15
N ILE A 102 -15.06 7.46 -4.36
CA ILE A 102 -13.71 6.98 -4.02
C ILE A 102 -12.93 6.57 -5.28
N LYS A 103 -13.59 5.93 -6.25
CA LYS A 103 -12.96 5.55 -7.51
C LYS A 103 -12.56 6.76 -8.35
N GLU A 104 -13.41 7.79 -8.39
CA GLU A 104 -13.16 9.07 -9.06
C GLU A 104 -11.97 9.80 -8.43
N ILE A 105 -12.01 10.01 -7.11
CA ILE A 105 -10.91 10.64 -6.35
C ILE A 105 -9.60 9.89 -6.56
N ARG A 106 -9.62 8.55 -6.59
CA ARG A 106 -8.42 7.75 -6.88
C ARG A 106 -7.90 7.99 -8.30
N GLY A 107 -8.81 8.13 -9.27
CA GLY A 107 -8.48 8.48 -10.65
C GLY A 107 -7.79 9.84 -10.73
N ASP A 108 -8.39 10.85 -10.10
CA ASP A 108 -7.88 12.22 -10.06
C ASP A 108 -6.54 12.31 -9.31
N LEU A 109 -6.37 11.56 -8.23
CA LEU A 109 -5.09 11.48 -7.53
C LEU A 109 -4.01 10.88 -8.41
N ASN A 110 -4.34 9.84 -9.19
CA ASN A 110 -3.38 9.18 -10.06
C ASN A 110 -2.99 10.07 -11.26
N SER A 111 -3.91 10.90 -11.78
CA SER A 111 -3.56 11.88 -12.81
C SER A 111 -2.68 12.99 -12.23
N ALA A 112 -3.01 13.53 -11.05
CA ALA A 112 -2.20 14.54 -10.38
C ALA A 112 -0.78 14.04 -10.04
N VAL A 113 -0.64 12.78 -9.62
CA VAL A 113 0.67 12.14 -9.39
C VAL A 113 1.48 12.06 -10.69
N ARG A 114 0.85 11.68 -11.81
CA ARG A 114 1.53 11.65 -13.12
C ARG A 114 1.98 13.04 -13.56
N GLU A 115 1.11 14.04 -13.44
CA GLU A 115 1.44 15.43 -13.78
C GLU A 115 2.60 15.95 -12.93
N ARG A 116 2.62 15.65 -11.63
CA ARG A 116 3.74 15.97 -10.74
C ARG A 116 5.03 15.29 -11.21
N ASP A 117 4.98 14.01 -11.57
CA ASP A 117 6.17 13.27 -12.00
C ASP A 117 6.70 13.76 -13.36
N GLU A 118 5.81 14.14 -14.28
CA GLU A 118 6.17 14.82 -15.54
C GLU A 118 6.83 16.18 -15.29
N LEU A 119 6.24 17.01 -14.43
CA LEU A 119 6.83 18.30 -14.04
C LEU A 119 8.18 18.12 -13.36
N ARG A 120 8.32 17.10 -12.52
CA ARG A 120 9.60 16.77 -11.87
C ARG A 120 10.65 16.36 -12.91
N ASN A 121 10.32 15.49 -13.85
CA ASN A 121 11.24 15.08 -14.90
C ASN A 121 11.65 16.25 -15.80
N THR A 122 10.71 17.18 -16.11
CA THR A 122 11.05 18.39 -16.88
C THR A 122 11.94 19.37 -16.10
N MET A 123 11.75 19.48 -14.77
CA MET A 123 12.65 20.22 -13.89
C MET A 123 14.03 19.58 -13.83
N ASP A 124 14.12 18.27 -13.64
CA ASP A 124 15.38 17.53 -13.58
C ASP A 124 16.14 17.66 -14.92
N ALA A 125 15.45 17.52 -16.07
CA ALA A 125 16.03 17.72 -17.40
C ALA A 125 16.47 19.17 -17.68
N SER A 126 15.80 20.16 -17.07
CA SER A 126 16.20 21.57 -17.15
C SER A 126 17.42 21.85 -16.26
N ALA A 127 17.48 21.24 -15.06
CA ALA A 127 18.59 21.34 -14.14
C ALA A 127 19.87 20.68 -14.69
N GLU A 128 19.76 19.53 -15.36
CA GLU A 128 20.88 18.89 -16.06
C GLU A 128 21.45 19.82 -17.17
N ASN A 129 20.57 20.44 -17.97
CA ASN A 129 20.98 21.42 -18.98
C ASN A 129 21.66 22.67 -18.38
N GLU A 130 21.22 23.15 -17.21
CA GLU A 130 21.85 24.27 -16.52
C GLU A 130 23.22 23.90 -15.94
N ASN A 131 23.38 22.68 -15.42
CA ASN A 131 24.65 22.20 -14.88
C ASN A 131 25.71 21.97 -15.98
N GLU A 132 25.31 21.44 -17.13
CA GLU A 132 26.17 21.33 -18.32
C GLU A 132 26.58 22.71 -18.86
N ARG A 133 25.66 23.68 -18.88
CA ARG A 133 25.98 25.08 -19.23
C ARG A 133 26.93 25.72 -18.21
N GLY A 134 26.74 25.47 -16.91
CA GLY A 134 27.61 25.95 -15.85
C GLY A 134 29.03 25.39 -15.95
N ALA A 135 29.18 24.10 -16.23
CA ALA A 135 30.48 23.46 -16.43
C ALA A 135 31.22 24.01 -17.67
N ALA A 136 30.51 24.19 -18.79
CA ALA A 136 31.09 24.76 -20.01
C ALA A 136 31.50 26.24 -19.85
N ILE A 137 30.79 27.01 -19.02
CA ILE A 137 31.18 28.39 -18.70
C ILE A 137 32.44 28.41 -17.85
N LYS A 138 32.52 27.54 -16.84
CA LYS A 138 33.70 27.44 -15.96
C LYS A 138 34.96 27.02 -16.72
N GLU A 139 34.85 26.08 -17.64
CA GLU A 139 35.96 25.69 -18.52
C GLU A 139 36.42 26.84 -19.43
N ARG A 140 35.48 27.64 -19.95
CA ARG A 140 35.80 28.84 -20.74
C ARG A 140 36.49 29.90 -19.89
N ASP A 141 36.04 30.13 -18.66
CA ASP A 141 36.65 31.10 -17.74
C ASP A 141 38.08 30.67 -17.34
N ASP A 142 38.30 29.39 -17.05
CA ASP A 142 39.63 28.84 -16.78
C ASP A 142 40.58 28.97 -17.99
N LYS A 143 40.04 28.78 -19.21
CA LYS A 143 40.79 28.97 -20.46
C LYS A 143 41.13 30.43 -20.70
N ILE A 144 40.19 31.34 -20.46
CA ILE A 144 40.42 32.79 -20.53
C ILE A 144 41.52 33.19 -19.55
N PHE A 145 41.45 32.71 -18.30
CA PHE A 145 42.46 33.00 -17.28
C PHE A 145 43.87 32.54 -17.68
N LYS A 146 44.00 31.31 -18.22
CA LYS A 146 45.28 30.79 -18.72
C LYS A 146 45.82 31.65 -19.86
N LEU A 147 44.97 31.99 -20.84
CA LEU A 147 45.35 32.83 -21.97
C LEU A 147 45.75 34.24 -21.53
N SER A 148 45.06 34.84 -20.56
CA SER A 148 45.43 36.15 -20.00
C SER A 148 46.82 36.12 -19.35
N ARG A 149 47.13 35.07 -18.58
CA ARG A 149 48.45 34.90 -17.94
C ARG A 149 49.56 34.66 -18.95
N GLU A 150 49.29 33.90 -20.00
CA GLU A 150 50.23 33.72 -21.10
C GLU A 150 50.49 35.04 -21.82
N LEU A 151 49.43 35.82 -22.08
CA LEU A 151 49.54 37.12 -22.75
C LEU A 151 50.33 38.13 -21.92
N GLU A 152 50.14 38.17 -20.60
CA GLU A 152 50.94 38.97 -19.67
C GLU A 152 52.42 38.54 -19.68
N ASN A 153 52.68 37.23 -19.62
CA ASN A 153 54.04 36.69 -19.71
C ASN A 153 54.71 36.98 -21.07
N TRP A 154 53.95 37.01 -22.17
CA TRP A 154 54.46 37.46 -23.47
C TRP A 154 54.73 38.96 -23.48
N GLN A 155 53.86 39.76 -22.87
CA GLN A 155 54.04 41.20 -22.73
C GLN A 155 55.31 41.56 -21.96
N ASP A 156 55.67 40.77 -20.94
CA ASP A 156 56.92 40.95 -20.18
C ASP A 156 58.17 40.47 -20.94
N ARG A 157 58.03 39.45 -21.80
CA ARG A 157 59.16 38.87 -22.56
C ARG A 157 59.49 39.62 -23.83
N LEU A 158 58.53 40.32 -24.42
CA LEU A 158 58.72 41.07 -25.67
C LEU A 158 59.76 42.19 -25.53
N PRO A 159 59.74 43.06 -24.50
CA PRO A 159 60.70 44.16 -24.35
C PRO A 159 62.18 43.72 -24.36
N PRO A 160 62.62 42.74 -23.54
CA PRO A 160 64.03 42.31 -23.58
C PRO A 160 64.40 41.57 -24.87
N LEU A 161 63.44 40.90 -25.52
CA LEU A 161 63.69 40.24 -26.79
C LEU A 161 63.91 41.27 -27.90
N ILE A 162 63.06 42.31 -27.96
CA ILE A 162 63.20 43.45 -28.86
C ILE A 162 64.56 44.11 -28.64
N GLU A 163 64.96 44.31 -27.38
CA GLU A 163 66.25 44.91 -27.04
C GLU A 163 67.44 44.06 -27.49
N ARG A 164 67.40 42.74 -27.28
CA ARG A 164 68.43 41.81 -27.78
C ARG A 164 68.51 41.78 -29.30
N TYR A 165 67.36 41.85 -29.99
CA TYR A 165 67.34 41.92 -31.46
C TYR A 165 67.99 43.21 -31.96
N LYS A 166 67.71 44.36 -31.33
CA LYS A 166 68.36 45.63 -31.68
C LYS A 166 69.88 45.56 -31.50
N GLN A 167 70.34 45.09 -30.33
CA GLN A 167 71.77 44.97 -30.04
C GLN A 167 72.50 44.09 -31.05
N ARG A 168 71.92 42.92 -31.39
CA ARG A 168 72.50 42.01 -32.37
C ARG A 168 72.52 42.60 -33.78
N ASN A 169 71.54 43.44 -34.13
CA ASN A 169 71.50 44.14 -35.40
C ASN A 169 72.60 45.22 -35.46
N GLU A 170 72.79 46.00 -34.39
CA GLU A 170 73.88 46.97 -34.27
C GLU A 170 75.26 46.30 -34.31
N GLU A 171 75.42 45.13 -33.67
CA GLU A 171 76.65 44.33 -33.76
C GLU A 171 76.92 43.83 -35.18
N ALA A 172 75.88 43.40 -35.90
CA ALA A 172 75.99 43.01 -37.30
C ALA A 172 76.44 44.18 -38.18
N GLU A 173 75.85 45.37 -38.00
CA GLU A 173 76.26 46.59 -38.71
C GLU A 173 77.73 46.97 -38.44
N ARG A 174 78.22 46.81 -37.19
CA ARG A 174 79.64 47.04 -36.87
C ARG A 174 80.55 46.02 -37.54
N LEU A 175 80.18 44.74 -37.52
CA LEU A 175 80.95 43.70 -38.19
C LEU A 175 80.99 43.90 -39.70
N GLU A 176 79.91 44.39 -40.31
CA GLU A 176 79.89 44.79 -41.72
C GLU A 176 80.86 45.94 -42.00
N GLN A 177 80.94 46.95 -41.13
CA GLN A 177 81.92 48.04 -41.23
C GLN A 177 83.37 47.54 -41.08
N ASP A 178 83.64 46.73 -40.06
CA ASP A 178 84.96 46.14 -39.83
C ASP A 178 85.41 45.27 -41.00
N LEU A 179 84.47 44.51 -41.60
CA LEU A 179 84.73 43.68 -42.76
C LEU A 179 85.03 44.54 -44.00
N ALA A 180 84.30 45.65 -44.19
CA ALA A 180 84.59 46.61 -45.26
C ALA A 180 85.98 47.26 -45.10
N GLU A 181 86.35 47.68 -43.88
CA GLU A 181 87.69 48.22 -43.59
C GLU A 181 88.81 47.17 -43.79
N ALA A 182 88.55 45.93 -43.39
CA ALA A 182 89.49 44.82 -43.59
C ALA A 182 89.68 44.51 -45.07
N GLN A 183 88.61 44.53 -45.87
CA GLN A 183 88.67 44.38 -47.32
C GLN A 183 89.45 45.52 -47.98
N GLU A 184 89.25 46.77 -47.53
CA GLU A 184 90.04 47.92 -48.01
C GLU A 184 91.53 47.78 -47.66
N ARG A 185 91.86 47.32 -46.45
CA ARG A 185 93.24 47.02 -46.04
C ARG A 185 93.87 45.89 -46.86
N ILE A 186 93.12 44.83 -47.13
CA ILE A 186 93.58 43.72 -47.99
C ILE A 186 93.84 44.25 -49.40
N ALA A 187 92.91 45.00 -49.98
CA ALA A 187 93.10 45.60 -51.30
C ALA A 187 94.35 46.51 -51.36
N ALA A 188 94.59 47.31 -50.31
CA ALA A 188 95.81 48.13 -50.22
C ALA A 188 97.10 47.30 -50.08
N LEU A 189 97.07 46.17 -49.37
CA LEU A 189 98.20 45.26 -49.24
C LEU A 189 98.47 44.47 -50.52
N GLU A 190 97.42 44.06 -51.24
CA GLU A 190 97.53 43.41 -52.56
C GLU A 190 98.14 44.35 -53.60
N ASP A 191 97.79 45.63 -53.56
CA ASP A 191 98.42 46.67 -54.41
C ASP A 191 99.91 46.88 -54.06
N MET A 192 100.28 46.69 -52.78
CA MET A 192 101.67 46.74 -52.30
C MET A 192 102.51 45.48 -52.62
N VAL A 193 101.87 44.33 -52.86
CA VAL A 193 102.51 43.02 -53.10
C VAL A 193 102.57 42.67 -54.59
N GLY A 194 102.05 43.53 -55.48
CA GLY A 194 102.07 43.40 -56.94
C GLY A 194 103.44 43.52 -57.64
N SER A 195 104.55 43.15 -56.98
CA SER A 195 105.86 42.97 -57.61
C SER A 195 106.74 41.96 -56.86
N ASP A 196 106.42 40.66 -56.88
CA ASP A 196 107.37 39.61 -57.30
C ASP A 196 106.69 38.23 -57.38
N GLU A 197 107.15 37.46 -58.36
CA GLU A 197 106.61 36.22 -58.90
C GLU A 197 106.90 34.98 -58.01
N THR A 198 106.02 33.96 -57.98
CA THR A 198 106.46 32.56 -58.17
C THR A 198 105.31 31.59 -58.45
N ARG A 199 105.59 30.75 -59.44
CA ARG A 199 104.79 29.78 -60.20
C ARG A 199 105.05 28.36 -59.69
N VAL A 200 104.03 27.50 -59.67
CA VAL A 200 104.17 26.02 -59.63
C VAL A 200 103.19 25.37 -60.62
N GLU A 201 103.69 24.39 -61.37
CA GLU A 201 103.19 23.84 -62.64
C GLU A 201 102.19 22.66 -62.52
N PRO A 202 101.48 22.30 -63.62
CA PRO A 202 100.42 21.30 -63.65
C PRO A 202 100.92 19.87 -63.94
N VAL A 203 100.16 18.86 -63.53
CA VAL A 203 100.43 17.43 -63.79
C VAL A 203 99.37 16.83 -64.72
N ASP A 204 99.85 16.05 -65.70
CA ASP A 204 99.24 15.51 -66.94
C ASP A 204 98.27 14.31 -66.71
N PRO A 205 97.23 14.08 -67.54
CA PRO A 205 96.05 13.27 -67.20
C PRO A 205 95.93 11.88 -67.90
N GLU A 206 97.02 11.13 -68.12
CA GLU A 206 96.99 9.96 -69.03
C GLU A 206 97.54 8.61 -68.48
N ALA A 207 97.31 8.30 -67.20
CA ALA A 207 97.59 6.95 -66.67
C ALA A 207 96.43 6.40 -65.81
N LEU A 208 95.97 5.20 -66.20
CA LEU A 208 94.86 4.37 -65.68
C LEU A 208 93.47 4.82 -66.16
N GLY A 209 92.75 4.11 -67.02
CA GLY A 209 92.72 2.66 -67.30
C GLY A 209 91.25 2.24 -67.20
N ASP A 210 90.65 1.96 -68.36
CA ASP A 210 89.23 1.74 -68.64
C ASP A 210 88.68 0.43 -68.03
N ASP A 211 87.35 0.28 -68.03
CA ASP A 211 86.56 -0.96 -67.95
C ASP A 211 85.64 -1.17 -66.70
N LEU A 212 84.35 -0.87 -66.93
CA LEU A 212 83.14 -1.61 -66.50
C LEU A 212 82.68 -1.60 -65.03
N ASP A 213 81.45 -1.10 -64.82
CA ASP A 213 80.23 -1.89 -64.54
C ASP A 213 79.30 -1.20 -63.53
N ALA A 214 78.01 -1.26 -63.85
CA ALA A 214 76.91 -0.77 -63.04
C ALA A 214 76.75 -1.63 -61.79
N SER A 215 76.44 -1.01 -60.65
CA SER A 215 75.64 -1.63 -59.59
C SER A 215 75.08 -0.56 -58.66
N ASN A 216 73.75 -0.47 -58.68
CA ASN A 216 72.93 -0.05 -57.56
C ASN A 216 73.28 -0.86 -56.31
N GLU A 217 73.26 -0.17 -55.17
CA GLU A 217 72.91 -0.57 -53.78
C GLU A 217 72.68 -2.06 -53.46
N PRO A 218 73.06 -2.55 -52.25
CA PRO A 218 72.07 -2.50 -51.17
C PRO A 218 72.58 -2.51 -49.71
N MET A 219 71.66 -2.08 -48.82
CA MET A 219 71.25 -2.73 -47.55
C MET A 219 72.28 -2.85 -46.42
N ASP A 220 71.91 -2.89 -45.14
CA ASP A 220 70.71 -2.63 -44.36
C ASP A 220 71.15 -2.93 -42.91
N GLN A 221 70.44 -2.42 -41.93
CA GLN A 221 69.51 -3.22 -41.10
C GLN A 221 69.16 -2.38 -39.86
N ASP A 222 67.94 -1.85 -39.77
CA ASP A 222 66.66 -2.59 -39.53
C ASP A 222 66.60 -3.00 -38.04
N ALA A 223 65.51 -2.87 -37.30
CA ALA A 223 64.09 -2.89 -37.62
C ALA A 223 63.34 -2.14 -36.50
N GLY A 224 62.08 -1.71 -36.62
CA GLY A 224 61.01 -1.96 -37.59
C GLY A 224 59.75 -1.38 -36.91
N GLU A 225 58.93 -0.58 -37.59
CA GLU A 225 57.82 -1.04 -38.44
C GLU A 225 56.56 -1.31 -37.59
N ALA A 226 55.32 -0.95 -37.92
CA ALA A 226 54.66 -0.28 -39.06
C ALA A 226 53.41 0.43 -38.45
N ALA A 227 52.95 1.57 -38.99
CA ALA A 227 51.83 1.68 -39.94
C ALA A 227 50.48 1.13 -39.44
N ALA A 228 49.31 1.71 -39.71
CA ALA A 228 48.84 2.98 -40.23
C ALA A 228 47.29 2.89 -40.18
N ALA A 229 46.61 4.03 -40.15
CA ALA A 229 45.23 4.27 -40.58
C ALA A 229 44.10 3.54 -39.81
N ASP A 230 43.27 4.26 -39.05
CA ASP A 230 42.11 5.05 -39.51
C ASP A 230 40.81 4.26 -39.29
N SER A 231 39.73 5.01 -39.01
CA SER A 231 38.32 4.61 -38.90
C SER A 231 37.77 4.23 -37.51
N ALA A 232 37.05 5.20 -36.95
CA ALA A 232 35.61 5.15 -36.65
C ALA A 232 35.06 4.30 -35.49
N ASP A 233 34.28 5.03 -34.67
CA ASP A 233 32.95 4.70 -34.12
C ASP A 233 32.79 3.80 -32.88
N GLN A 234 31.89 4.27 -32.00
CA GLN A 234 31.40 3.65 -30.75
C GLN A 234 30.23 2.67 -31.05
N PRO A 235 29.40 2.20 -30.09
CA PRO A 235 29.56 1.61 -28.74
C PRO A 235 28.83 0.23 -28.63
N ASP A 236 28.55 -0.21 -27.38
CA ASP A 236 27.58 -1.26 -26.94
C ASP A 236 28.11 -2.73 -26.93
N GLU A 237 27.81 -3.65 -26.02
CA GLU A 237 26.82 -3.78 -24.92
C GLU A 237 27.15 -5.05 -24.06
N PHE A 238 26.67 -5.07 -22.81
CA PHE A 238 26.20 -6.19 -21.96
C PHE A 238 27.06 -7.27 -21.25
N SER A 239 26.55 -7.56 -20.04
CA SER A 239 26.57 -8.80 -19.23
C SER A 239 27.79 -8.97 -18.30
N SER A 240 27.65 -9.21 -16.99
CA SER A 240 26.67 -10.07 -16.32
C SER A 240 26.40 -9.67 -14.87
N ILE A 241 25.16 -9.94 -14.45
CA ILE A 241 24.66 -10.04 -13.08
C ILE A 241 25.13 -11.37 -12.47
N ASP A 242 25.37 -11.38 -11.15
CA ASP A 242 25.09 -12.46 -10.16
C ASP A 242 25.76 -12.03 -8.83
N GLU A 243 25.25 -12.20 -7.63
CA GLU A 243 23.96 -12.66 -7.13
C GLU A 243 23.90 -12.23 -5.64
N VAL A 244 22.68 -12.05 -5.21
CA VAL A 244 22.15 -11.95 -3.85
C VAL A 244 22.62 -13.08 -2.91
N GLU A 245 23.00 -12.74 -1.68
CA GLU A 245 22.65 -13.52 -0.47
C GLU A 245 22.94 -12.68 0.80
N GLU A 246 22.25 -13.02 1.91
CA GLU A 246 22.34 -12.45 3.27
C GLU A 246 21.44 -11.24 3.59
N GLN A 247 20.14 -11.52 3.56
CA GLN A 247 19.20 -11.00 4.56
C GLN A 247 19.03 -12.06 5.66
N GLU A 248 19.55 -11.81 6.86
CA GLU A 248 18.98 -12.24 8.17
C GLU A 248 19.98 -11.93 9.30
N GLU A 249 19.95 -10.69 9.82
CA GLU A 249 20.48 -10.21 11.11
C GLU A 249 20.45 -8.66 11.02
N LEU A 250 19.88 -7.80 11.85
CA LEU A 250 19.31 -7.78 13.20
C LEU A 250 18.41 -6.51 13.22
N GLU A 251 17.10 -6.58 13.42
CA GLU A 251 16.46 -6.41 14.74
C GLU A 251 17.10 -5.38 15.69
N GLU A 252 17.46 -4.16 15.27
CA GLU A 252 17.69 -3.07 16.24
C GLU A 252 17.57 -1.63 15.74
N GLU A 253 16.74 -1.28 14.75
CA GLU A 253 16.55 0.16 14.47
C GLU A 253 15.31 0.45 13.63
N LEU A 254 14.11 0.51 14.25
CA LEU A 254 12.93 1.21 13.67
C LEU A 254 11.81 1.43 14.70
N GLY A 255 12.18 1.55 15.99
CA GLY A 255 11.27 1.90 17.09
C GLY A 255 10.95 3.39 17.22
N ALA A 256 11.12 4.20 16.16
CA ALA A 256 11.04 5.66 16.28
C ALA A 256 10.54 6.35 15.00
N ALA A 257 9.30 6.08 14.56
CA ALA A 257 8.48 7.05 13.81
C ALA A 257 7.12 6.46 13.39
N ALA A 258 6.17 6.32 14.32
CA ALA A 258 4.74 6.31 14.00
C ALA A 258 3.94 6.66 15.26
N GLY A 259 3.59 7.94 15.39
CA GLY A 259 2.75 8.43 16.47
C GLY A 259 1.34 7.86 16.39
N GLY A 260 1.04 6.97 17.32
CA GLY A 260 -0.29 6.45 17.60
C GLY A 260 -0.22 5.70 18.93
N ASN A 261 -0.75 6.29 19.99
CA ASN A 261 -0.74 5.75 21.34
C ASN A 261 -1.55 4.44 21.37
N VAL A 262 -0.89 3.29 21.18
CA VAL A 262 -1.51 1.97 21.33
C VAL A 262 -0.86 1.31 22.54
N ASP A 263 -1.64 1.25 23.61
CA ASP A 263 -1.32 0.58 24.86
C ASP A 263 -0.77 -0.84 24.61
N HIS A 264 0.55 -0.99 24.79
CA HIS A 264 1.30 -2.24 24.57
C HIS A 264 0.96 -3.32 25.60
N ASN A 265 0.17 -2.99 26.64
CA ASN A 265 -0.06 -3.88 27.77
C ASN A 265 -1.26 -4.85 27.60
N SER A 266 -1.82 -4.99 26.39
CA SER A 266 -2.86 -6.01 26.16
C SER A 266 -2.90 -6.54 24.73
N ARG A 267 -1.79 -7.13 24.29
CA ARG A 267 -1.76 -8.00 23.10
C ARG A 267 -2.36 -9.36 23.44
N ASP A 268 -3.25 -9.85 22.58
CA ASP A 268 -3.84 -11.19 22.70
C ASP A 268 -3.01 -12.21 21.92
N ASN A 269 -3.05 -13.47 22.35
CA ASN A 269 -2.40 -14.56 21.61
C ASN A 269 -3.30 -15.01 20.45
N LEU A 270 -3.08 -14.44 19.26
CA LEU A 270 -3.93 -14.67 18.09
C LEU A 270 -3.83 -16.10 17.56
N LYS A 271 -2.78 -16.84 17.95
CA LYS A 271 -2.60 -18.27 17.64
C LYS A 271 -3.71 -19.18 18.19
N LEU A 272 -4.53 -18.68 19.12
CA LEU A 272 -5.69 -19.41 19.63
C LEU A 272 -6.81 -19.58 18.58
N ILE A 273 -6.82 -18.75 17.53
CA ILE A 273 -7.77 -18.88 16.42
C ILE A 273 -7.27 -19.96 15.44
N LYS A 274 -8.12 -20.95 15.15
CA LYS A 274 -7.80 -21.99 14.17
C LYS A 274 -7.48 -21.40 12.81
N GLY A 275 -6.31 -21.76 12.28
CA GLY A 275 -5.82 -21.27 11.00
C GLY A 275 -4.90 -20.05 11.11
N VAL A 276 -4.74 -19.46 12.30
CA VAL A 276 -3.72 -18.43 12.59
C VAL A 276 -2.48 -19.11 13.17
N GLY A 277 -1.46 -19.32 12.32
CA GLY A 277 -0.14 -19.81 12.75
C GLY A 277 0.83 -18.68 13.10
N PRO A 278 2.03 -18.99 13.61
CA PRO A 278 3.03 -17.97 14.01
C PRO A 278 3.39 -16.97 12.90
N ALA A 279 3.49 -17.44 11.65
CA ALA A 279 3.76 -16.56 10.50
C ALA A 279 2.59 -15.61 10.20
N ILE A 280 1.35 -16.09 10.34
CA ILE A 280 0.14 -15.31 10.09
C ILE A 280 -0.05 -14.27 11.20
N GLU A 281 0.17 -14.66 12.45
CA GLU A 281 0.15 -13.72 13.57
C GLU A 281 1.19 -12.62 13.40
N LYS A 282 2.41 -12.95 12.93
CA LYS A 282 3.42 -11.93 12.60
C LYS A 282 2.90 -10.95 11.55
N THR A 283 2.30 -11.42 10.48
CA THR A 283 1.70 -10.55 9.45
C THR A 283 0.52 -9.73 9.99
N LEU A 284 -0.34 -10.29 10.85
CA LEU A 284 -1.45 -9.56 11.49
C LEU A 284 -0.91 -8.43 12.39
N ASN A 285 0.12 -8.73 13.17
CA ASN A 285 0.81 -7.76 14.01
C ASN A 285 1.46 -6.64 13.18
N GLU A 286 2.12 -6.97 12.05
CA GLU A 286 2.64 -5.99 11.09
C GLU A 286 1.54 -5.10 10.50
N LEU A 287 0.32 -5.62 10.35
CA LEU A 287 -0.84 -4.87 9.87
C LEU A 287 -1.54 -4.04 10.94
N GLY A 288 -1.06 -4.09 12.20
CA GLY A 288 -1.60 -3.35 13.36
C GLY A 288 -2.69 -4.09 14.15
N ILE A 289 -2.88 -5.39 13.90
CA ILE A 289 -3.90 -6.22 14.55
C ILE A 289 -3.22 -7.04 15.65
N PHE A 290 -3.54 -6.73 16.90
CA PHE A 290 -2.91 -7.33 18.10
C PHE A 290 -3.92 -7.93 19.09
N ARG A 291 -5.24 -7.76 18.85
CA ARG A 291 -6.30 -8.13 19.81
C ARG A 291 -7.40 -8.93 19.14
N PHE A 292 -8.10 -9.77 19.92
CA PHE A 292 -9.27 -10.52 19.43
C PHE A 292 -10.43 -9.60 19.02
N SER A 293 -10.61 -8.46 19.71
CA SER A 293 -11.65 -7.47 19.38
C SER A 293 -11.51 -6.93 17.95
N GLN A 294 -10.28 -6.65 17.54
CA GLN A 294 -9.99 -6.16 16.20
C GLN A 294 -10.31 -7.21 15.13
N ILE A 295 -10.08 -8.50 15.40
CA ILE A 295 -10.43 -9.60 14.48
C ILE A 295 -11.94 -9.82 14.44
N ALA A 296 -12.61 -9.75 15.60
CA ALA A 296 -14.05 -9.95 15.72
C ALA A 296 -14.89 -8.90 14.96
N GLU A 297 -14.34 -7.69 14.82
CA GLU A 297 -14.94 -6.52 14.17
C GLU A 297 -14.39 -6.26 12.76
N MET A 298 -13.57 -7.17 12.19
CA MET A 298 -13.02 -6.99 10.84
C MET A 298 -14.14 -6.80 9.80
N SER A 299 -14.01 -5.76 8.99
CA SER A 299 -14.88 -5.57 7.83
C SER A 299 -14.40 -6.43 6.64
N GLU A 300 -15.23 -6.62 5.62
CA GLU A 300 -14.81 -7.26 4.36
C GLU A 300 -13.58 -6.57 3.74
N TYR A 301 -13.46 -5.26 3.91
CA TYR A 301 -12.28 -4.49 3.47
C TYR A 301 -11.01 -4.88 4.25
N ASP A 302 -11.12 -5.08 5.56
CA ASP A 302 -9.99 -5.51 6.40
C ASP A 302 -9.59 -6.95 6.08
N ILE A 303 -10.57 -7.82 5.81
CA ILE A 303 -10.34 -9.19 5.34
C ILE A 303 -9.59 -9.16 4.01
N ASP A 304 -9.98 -8.30 3.07
CA ASP A 304 -9.29 -8.15 1.78
C ASP A 304 -7.87 -7.60 1.95
N ARG A 305 -7.66 -6.61 2.83
CA ARG A 305 -6.34 -6.07 3.16
C ARG A 305 -5.42 -7.16 3.73
N VAL A 306 -5.91 -7.94 4.68
CA VAL A 306 -5.17 -9.05 5.31
C VAL A 306 -4.93 -10.17 4.30
N ALA A 307 -5.94 -10.55 3.50
CA ALA A 307 -5.83 -11.61 2.50
C ALA A 307 -4.84 -11.29 1.38
N ASN A 308 -4.77 -10.02 0.95
CA ASN A 308 -3.80 -9.54 -0.03
C ASN A 308 -2.37 -9.64 0.50
N ARG A 309 -2.15 -9.27 1.77
CA ARG A 309 -0.82 -9.37 2.39
C ARG A 309 -0.40 -10.83 2.59
N LEU A 310 -1.34 -11.72 2.89
CA LEU A 310 -1.11 -13.15 3.10
C LEU A 310 -1.12 -13.98 1.80
N LYS A 311 -1.21 -13.37 0.61
CA LYS A 311 -1.25 -14.05 -0.71
C LYS A 311 -2.43 -15.04 -0.86
N GLY A 312 -3.66 -14.55 -0.71
CA GLY A 312 -4.87 -15.32 -1.10
C GLY A 312 -5.57 -16.07 0.04
N PHE A 313 -5.37 -15.65 1.29
CA PHE A 313 -5.97 -16.29 2.47
C PHE A 313 -7.44 -15.95 2.71
N ARG A 314 -8.10 -15.17 1.84
CA ARG A 314 -9.52 -14.76 1.98
C ARG A 314 -10.44 -15.95 2.25
N SER A 315 -10.30 -17.00 1.44
CA SER A 315 -11.12 -18.22 1.58
C SER A 315 -10.93 -18.89 2.93
N ARG A 316 -9.72 -18.84 3.49
CA ARG A 316 -9.38 -19.48 4.77
C ARG A 316 -9.92 -18.71 5.96
N ILE A 317 -9.89 -17.38 5.91
CA ILE A 317 -10.47 -16.51 6.96
C ILE A 317 -11.96 -16.79 7.13
N HIS A 318 -12.70 -16.96 6.03
CA HIS A 318 -14.13 -17.29 6.08
C HIS A 318 -14.41 -18.75 6.42
N ARG A 319 -13.69 -19.70 5.80
CA ARG A 319 -13.95 -21.14 6.02
C ARG A 319 -13.66 -21.56 7.46
N GLU A 320 -12.63 -20.99 8.05
CA GLU A 320 -12.26 -21.25 9.44
C GLU A 320 -12.96 -20.28 10.41
N ASP A 321 -13.85 -19.39 9.95
CA ASP A 321 -14.59 -18.43 10.77
C ASP A 321 -13.74 -17.72 11.85
N TRP A 322 -12.69 -17.01 11.40
CA TRP A 322 -11.80 -16.31 12.33
C TRP A 322 -12.52 -15.27 13.19
N MET A 323 -13.53 -14.60 12.63
CA MET A 323 -14.30 -13.60 13.35
C MET A 323 -15.19 -14.21 14.41
N GLY A 324 -15.85 -15.34 14.12
CA GLY A 324 -16.65 -16.07 15.11
C GLY A 324 -15.81 -16.57 16.28
N GLN A 325 -14.66 -17.19 15.98
CA GLN A 325 -13.72 -17.65 17.01
C GLN A 325 -13.16 -16.50 17.86
N ALA A 326 -12.83 -15.38 17.23
CA ALA A 326 -12.36 -14.20 17.97
C ALA A 326 -13.41 -13.66 18.95
N ARG A 327 -14.70 -13.68 18.58
CA ARG A 327 -15.80 -13.31 19.49
C ARG A 327 -15.93 -14.28 20.66
N GLU A 328 -15.79 -15.57 20.42
CA GLU A 328 -15.85 -16.58 21.47
C GLU A 328 -14.71 -16.40 22.48
N LEU A 329 -13.49 -16.19 21.99
CA LEU A 329 -12.31 -15.93 22.83
C LEU A 329 -12.42 -14.62 23.63
N LEU A 330 -13.10 -13.60 23.09
CA LEU A 330 -13.41 -12.37 23.83
C LEU A 330 -14.38 -12.61 24.99
N LEU A 331 -15.41 -13.43 24.77
CA LEU A 331 -16.40 -13.77 25.79
C LEU A 331 -15.77 -14.63 26.90
N GLU A 332 -14.92 -15.59 26.54
CA GLU A 332 -14.15 -16.39 27.50
C GLU A 332 -13.23 -15.50 28.34
N LYS A 333 -12.49 -14.59 27.72
CA LYS A 333 -11.63 -13.63 28.43
C LYS A 333 -12.41 -12.67 29.34
N ALA A 334 -13.65 -12.35 29.01
CA ALA A 334 -14.51 -11.48 29.82
C ALA A 334 -15.18 -12.21 31.01
N SER A 335 -15.16 -13.55 31.03
CA SER A 335 -15.84 -14.38 32.03
C SER A 335 -14.88 -15.11 32.99
N GLY A 336 -13.56 -15.03 32.77
CA GLY A 336 -12.51 -15.52 33.67
C GLY A 336 -11.88 -14.41 34.50
#